data_AF-A0A7K4MWS7-F1
#
_entry.id   AF-A0A7K4MWS7-F1
#
_cell.length_a   1.000
_cell.length_b   1.000
_cell.length_c   1.000
_cell.angle_alpha   90.00
_cell.angle_beta   90.00
_cell.angle_gamma   90.00
#
_symmetry.space_group_name_H-M   'P 1'
#
loop_
_entity.id
_entity.type
_entity.pdbx_description
1 polymer ?
#
loop_
_entity_poly.entity_id
_entity_poly.type
_entity_poly.pdbx_seq_one_letter_code
_entity_poly.pdbx_strand_id
1 'polypeptide(L)'
;MKFEEIQKLWTSDCNIDETELAQESVKIPQLHNKYLIFYSNEKLRLKTQRFEHSKLVKLKKEYYGGKMSQEELEAIDWEPFQHKLLKADVEQYVDADENVIESKKMLALQEEKVDYLEAIVKGLSTRGYLIKNAIDWKRFTEGH
;
A
#
# COMPACT_ATOMS: atom_id res chain seq x y z
N MET A 1 -3.63 8.07 5.09
CA MET A 1 -3.93 7.51 6.43
C MET A 1 -2.69 6.82 7.02
N LYS A 2 -2.51 6.79 8.35
CA LYS A 2 -1.46 5.96 8.96
C LYS A 2 -1.90 4.50 8.95
N PHE A 3 -0.96 3.55 8.86
CA PHE A 3 -1.31 2.13 8.77
C PHE A 3 -2.07 1.63 10.01
N GLU A 4 -1.59 2.02 11.20
CA GLU A 4 -2.22 1.70 12.49
C GLU A 4 -3.67 2.20 12.60
N GLU A 5 -4.01 3.32 11.95
CA GLU A 5 -5.38 3.84 11.92
C GLU A 5 -6.29 2.91 11.11
N ILE A 6 -5.80 2.36 10.00
CA ILE A 6 -6.52 1.38 9.17
C ILE A 6 -6.82 0.13 10.00
N GLN A 7 -5.81 -0.36 10.72
CA GLN A 7 -5.94 -1.55 11.56
C GLN A 7 -6.96 -1.31 12.68
N LYS A 8 -6.88 -0.17 13.39
CA LYS A 8 -7.85 0.19 14.44
C LYS A 8 -9.28 0.28 13.92
N LEU A 9 -9.48 0.92 12.76
CA LEU A 9 -10.79 0.99 12.12
C LEU A 9 -11.32 -0.40 11.79
N TRP A 10 -10.47 -1.26 11.21
CA TRP A 10 -10.88 -2.60 10.84
C TRP A 10 -11.18 -3.48 12.04
N THR A 11 -10.37 -3.43 13.11
CA THR A 11 -10.64 -4.14 14.37
C THR A 11 -12.01 -3.79 14.94
N SER A 12 -12.45 -2.54 14.80
CA SER A 12 -13.80 -2.15 15.23
C SER A 12 -14.90 -2.64 14.28
N ASP A 13 -14.66 -2.57 12.97
CA ASP A 13 -15.67 -2.86 11.94
C ASP A 13 -15.81 -4.36 11.61
N CYS A 14 -14.83 -5.19 11.98
CA CYS A 14 -14.82 -6.61 11.63
C CYS A 14 -15.75 -7.46 12.52
N ASN A 15 -16.15 -6.95 13.68
CA ASN A 15 -17.01 -7.67 14.62
C ASN A 15 -18.37 -7.98 13.98
N ILE A 16 -18.87 -9.20 14.24
CA ILE A 16 -20.19 -9.68 13.81
C ILE A 16 -21.04 -9.85 15.07
N ASP A 17 -22.19 -9.22 15.11
CA ASP A 17 -23.21 -9.49 16.12
C ASP A 17 -24.02 -10.73 15.73
N GLU A 18 -23.80 -11.84 16.44
CA GLU A 18 -24.50 -13.11 16.20
C GLU A 18 -26.00 -13.06 16.54
N THR A 19 -26.43 -12.07 17.33
CA THR A 19 -27.84 -11.88 17.68
C THR A 19 -28.62 -11.18 16.56
N GLU A 20 -27.94 -10.34 15.78
CA GLU A 20 -28.51 -9.46 14.74
C GLU A 20 -27.94 -9.73 13.34
N LEU A 21 -27.81 -11.00 12.96
CA LEU A 21 -27.21 -11.43 11.68
C LEU A 21 -27.84 -10.80 10.43
N ALA A 22 -29.15 -10.50 10.44
CA ALA A 22 -29.82 -9.82 9.34
C ALA A 22 -29.30 -8.38 9.16
N GLN A 23 -29.12 -7.65 10.26
CA GLN A 23 -28.57 -6.30 10.25
C GLN A 23 -27.09 -6.32 9.83
N GLU A 24 -26.32 -7.30 10.32
CA GLU A 24 -24.93 -7.51 9.90
C GLU A 24 -24.80 -7.72 8.39
N SER A 25 -25.73 -8.45 7.77
CA SER A 25 -25.77 -8.62 6.31
C SER A 25 -25.97 -7.29 5.57
N VAL A 26 -26.79 -6.37 6.10
CA VAL A 26 -27.05 -5.05 5.50
C VAL A 26 -25.84 -4.12 5.64
N LYS A 27 -25.02 -4.28 6.69
CA LYS A 27 -23.81 -3.47 6.90
C LYS A 27 -22.69 -3.79 5.91
N ILE A 28 -22.62 -5.01 5.36
CA ILE A 28 -21.56 -5.44 4.43
C ILE A 28 -21.31 -4.46 3.28
N PRO A 29 -22.31 -4.07 2.45
CA PRO A 29 -22.07 -3.15 1.34
C PRO A 29 -21.57 -1.77 1.80
N GLN A 30 -21.98 -1.31 2.98
CA GLN A 30 -21.53 -0.04 3.55
C GLN A 30 -20.05 -0.10 3.94
N LEU A 31 -19.66 -1.17 4.65
CA LEU A 31 -18.27 -1.44 4.99
C LEU A 31 -17.43 -1.64 3.72
N HIS A 32 -17.93 -2.41 2.75
CA HIS A 32 -17.23 -2.64 1.50
C HIS A 32 -16.95 -1.33 0.78
N ASN A 33 -17.94 -0.44 0.65
CA ASN A 33 -17.73 0.87 0.04
C ASN A 33 -16.69 1.72 0.81
N LYS A 34 -16.78 1.77 2.16
CA LYS A 34 -15.82 2.49 3.01
C LYS A 34 -14.38 2.05 2.74
N TYR A 35 -14.10 0.74 2.81
CA TYR A 35 -12.76 0.21 2.62
C TYR A 35 -12.31 0.22 1.15
N LEU A 36 -13.24 0.12 0.19
CA LEU A 36 -12.94 0.25 -1.23
C LEU A 36 -12.46 1.67 -1.59
N ILE A 37 -13.04 2.70 -0.98
CA ILE A 37 -12.58 4.09 -1.15
C ILE A 37 -11.15 4.24 -0.61
N PHE A 38 -10.88 3.71 0.59
CA PHE A 38 -9.54 3.75 1.17
C PHE A 38 -8.53 3.00 0.29
N TYR A 39 -8.88 1.79 -0.14
CA TYR A 39 -8.06 0.98 -1.04
C TYR A 39 -7.72 1.74 -2.32
N SER A 40 -8.73 2.30 -2.98
CA SER A 40 -8.55 3.01 -4.26
C SER A 40 -7.62 4.22 -4.11
N ASN A 41 -7.80 4.99 -3.04
CA ASN A 41 -6.97 6.17 -2.76
C ASN A 41 -5.51 5.80 -2.46
N GLU A 42 -5.28 4.83 -1.58
CA GLU A 42 -3.93 4.41 -1.21
C GLU A 42 -3.24 3.66 -2.37
N LYS A 43 -3.98 2.95 -3.23
CA LYS A 43 -3.46 2.33 -4.45
C LYS A 43 -3.01 3.37 -5.49
N LEU A 44 -3.79 4.44 -5.66
CA LEU A 44 -3.38 5.56 -6.52
C LEU A 44 -2.11 6.23 -5.98
N ARG A 45 -2.05 6.45 -4.66
CA ARG A 45 -0.86 7.01 -4.00
C ARG A 45 0.38 6.13 -4.21
N LEU A 46 0.25 4.82 -4.06
CA LEU A 46 1.34 3.87 -4.34
C LEU A 46 1.84 4.01 -5.77
N LYS A 47 0.93 4.09 -6.75
CA LYS A 47 1.30 4.25 -8.17
C LYS A 47 2.10 5.54 -8.39
N THR A 48 1.67 6.65 -7.80
CA THR A 48 2.40 7.92 -7.86
C THR A 48 3.80 7.79 -7.24
N GLN A 49 3.90 7.21 -6.04
CA GLN A 49 5.19 7.03 -5.37
C GLN A 49 6.15 6.14 -6.17
N ARG A 50 5.66 5.12 -6.88
CA ARG A 50 6.48 4.27 -7.76
C ARG A 50 7.06 5.07 -8.93
N PHE A 51 6.31 6.01 -9.50
CA PHE A 51 6.82 6.90 -10.54
C PHE A 51 7.91 7.84 -10.01
N GLU A 52 7.70 8.45 -8.84
CA GLU A 52 8.69 9.33 -8.23
C GLU A 52 9.97 8.57 -7.83
N HIS A 53 9.84 7.35 -7.29
CA HIS A 53 10.97 6.47 -7.03
C HIS A 53 11.76 6.16 -8.30
N SER A 54 11.06 5.86 -9.41
CA SER A 54 11.71 5.54 -10.69
C SER A 54 12.48 6.73 -11.25
N LYS A 55 11.93 7.95 -11.12
CA LYS A 55 12.64 9.20 -11.48
C LYS A 55 13.87 9.40 -10.62
N LEU A 56 13.76 9.22 -9.31
CA LEU A 56 14.88 9.35 -8.37
C LEU A 56 16.01 8.36 -8.70
N VAL A 57 15.68 7.08 -8.91
CA VAL A 57 16.66 6.04 -9.27
C VAL A 57 17.36 6.38 -10.58
N LYS A 58 16.63 6.89 -11.59
CA LYS A 58 17.23 7.34 -12.84
C LYS A 58 18.22 8.49 -12.60
N LEU A 59 17.80 9.52 -11.87
CA LEU A 59 18.64 10.68 -11.54
C LEU A 59 19.93 10.25 -10.82
N LYS A 60 19.81 9.36 -9.81
CA LYS A 60 20.96 8.83 -9.08
C LYS A 60 21.88 7.98 -9.95
N LYS A 61 21.34 7.19 -10.89
CA LYS A 61 22.15 6.45 -11.87
C LYS A 61 22.93 7.36 -12.79
N GLU A 62 22.34 8.47 -13.22
CA GLU A 62 23.02 9.48 -14.04
C GLU A 62 24.13 10.18 -13.26
N TYR A 63 23.86 10.52 -12.00
CA TYR A 63 24.82 11.12 -11.08
C TYR A 63 26.04 10.23 -10.82
N TYR A 64 25.85 9.04 -10.25
CA TYR A 64 26.94 8.11 -9.93
C TYR A 64 27.62 7.54 -11.18
N GLY A 65 26.92 7.54 -12.32
CA GLY A 65 27.48 7.18 -13.61
C GLY A 65 28.34 8.29 -14.25
N GLY A 66 28.40 9.49 -13.65
CA GLY A 66 29.15 10.64 -14.18
C GLY A 66 28.59 11.16 -15.50
N LYS A 67 27.28 11.01 -15.74
CA LYS A 67 26.61 11.40 -17.00
C LYS A 67 25.88 12.73 -16.93
N MET A 68 25.76 13.32 -15.75
CA MET A 68 25.12 14.63 -15.57
C MET A 68 26.04 15.74 -16.08
N SER A 69 25.45 16.70 -16.79
CA SER A 69 26.11 17.93 -17.20
C SER A 69 26.30 18.89 -16.01
N GLN A 70 27.20 19.86 -16.17
CA GLN A 70 27.44 20.87 -15.14
C GLN A 70 26.17 21.70 -14.86
N GLU A 71 25.40 22.06 -15.89
CA GLU A 71 24.13 22.79 -15.73
C GLU A 71 23.10 22.00 -14.92
N GLU A 72 22.98 20.68 -15.14
CA GLU A 72 22.07 19.82 -14.37
C GLU A 72 22.48 19.69 -12.90
N LEU A 73 23.79 19.60 -12.64
CA LEU A 73 24.36 19.54 -11.30
C LEU A 73 24.15 20.85 -10.53
N GLU A 74 24.40 21.99 -11.18
CA GLU A 74 24.15 23.32 -10.62
C GLU A 74 22.67 23.55 -10.31
N ALA A 75 21.76 23.05 -11.17
CA ALA A 75 20.31 23.20 -10.96
C ALA A 75 19.77 22.48 -9.72
N ILE A 76 20.48 21.46 -9.22
CA ILE A 76 20.11 20.68 -8.02
C ILE A 76 21.12 20.83 -6.88
N ASP A 77 22.07 21.77 -7.00
CA ASP A 77 23.11 22.07 -6.02
C ASP A 77 23.97 20.85 -5.63
N TRP A 78 24.35 20.04 -6.63
CA TRP A 78 25.21 18.86 -6.43
C TRP A 78 26.60 19.09 -7.02
N GLU A 79 27.63 18.62 -6.33
CA GLU A 79 28.99 18.57 -6.89
C GLU A 79 29.15 17.37 -7.84
N PRO A 80 30.01 17.45 -8.87
CA PRO A 80 30.29 16.31 -9.73
C PRO A 80 30.80 15.10 -8.94
N PHE A 81 30.29 13.92 -9.28
CA PHE A 81 30.76 12.68 -8.68
C PHE A 81 32.20 12.38 -9.13
N GLN A 82 33.11 12.19 -8.17
CA GLN A 82 34.56 12.17 -8.43
C GLN A 82 35.10 10.80 -8.86
N HIS A 83 34.35 9.72 -8.70
CA HIS A 83 34.81 8.37 -9.01
C HIS A 83 34.27 7.86 -10.34
N LYS A 84 35.12 7.15 -11.08
CA LYS A 84 34.70 6.41 -12.27
C LYS A 84 34.34 4.99 -11.87
N LEU A 85 33.05 4.69 -11.85
CA LEU A 85 32.51 3.40 -11.46
C LEU A 85 32.25 2.48 -12.65
N LEU A 86 32.37 1.17 -12.44
CA LEU A 86 31.81 0.19 -13.37
C LEU A 86 30.29 0.15 -13.21
N LYS A 87 29.58 -0.44 -14.19
CA LYS A 87 28.11 -0.50 -14.18
C LYS A 87 27.55 -1.16 -12.91
N ALA A 88 28.17 -2.25 -12.46
CA ALA A 88 27.76 -2.96 -11.24
C ALA A 88 27.94 -2.09 -9.99
N ASP A 89 29.05 -1.35 -9.91
CA ASP A 89 29.31 -0.45 -8.77
C ASP A 89 28.31 0.71 -8.76
N VAL A 90 27.93 1.27 -9.93
CA VAL A 90 26.88 2.31 -10.00
C VAL A 90 25.58 1.81 -9.40
N GLU A 91 25.16 0.58 -9.73
CA GLU A 91 23.94 -0.01 -9.17
C GLU A 91 24.05 -0.15 -7.65
N GLN A 92 25.20 -0.61 -7.13
CA GLN A 92 25.46 -0.69 -5.69
C GLN A 92 25.38 0.67 -4.99
N TYR A 93 25.96 1.73 -5.57
CA TYR A 93 25.90 3.09 -5.01
C TYR A 93 24.47 3.64 -5.00
N VAL A 94 23.71 3.43 -6.08
CA VAL A 94 22.30 3.85 -6.15
C VAL A 94 21.46 3.12 -5.12
N ASP A 95 21.67 1.81 -4.95
CA ASP A 95 20.93 1.03 -3.96
C ASP A 95 21.27 1.39 -2.52
N ALA A 96 22.47 1.91 -2.28
CA ALA A 96 22.94 2.41 -0.99
C ALA A 96 22.64 3.89 -0.73
N ASP A 97 22.18 4.66 -1.73
CA ASP A 97 21.85 6.08 -1.57
C ASP A 97 20.70 6.28 -0.57
N GLU A 98 20.89 7.18 0.40
CA GLU A 98 19.93 7.40 1.48
C GLU A 98 18.54 7.82 1.00
N ASN A 99 18.46 8.62 -0.07
CA ASN A 99 17.17 9.05 -0.62
C ASN A 99 16.46 7.89 -1.33
N VAL A 100 17.23 7.03 -2.01
CA VAL A 100 16.70 5.82 -2.65
C VAL A 100 16.20 4.85 -1.58
N ILE A 101 16.96 4.63 -0.52
CA ILE A 101 16.57 3.80 0.63
C ILE A 101 15.29 4.33 1.27
N GLU A 102 15.23 5.64 1.54
CA GLU A 102 14.05 6.25 2.15
C GLU A 102 12.82 6.14 1.25
N SER A 103 13.00 6.36 -0.06
CA SER A 103 11.94 6.15 -1.05
C SER A 103 11.46 4.68 -1.06
N LYS A 104 12.36 3.69 -0.97
CA LYS A 104 12.01 2.27 -0.87
C LYS A 104 11.24 1.95 0.42
N LYS A 105 11.64 2.50 1.57
CA LYS A 105 10.92 2.33 2.84
C LYS A 105 9.50 2.87 2.76
N MET A 106 9.34 4.06 2.18
CA MET A 106 8.03 4.68 1.99
C MET A 106 7.14 3.89 1.04
N LEU A 107 7.71 3.32 -0.03
CA LEU A 107 7.01 2.41 -0.92
C LEU A 107 6.56 1.14 -0.20
N ALA A 108 7.45 0.48 0.54
CA ALA A 108 7.12 -0.75 1.26
C ALA A 108 5.97 -0.54 2.26
N LEU A 109 5.99 0.57 3.01
CA LEU A 109 4.89 0.91 3.92
C LEU A 109 3.58 1.17 3.17
N GLN A 110 3.65 1.79 1.99
CA GLN A 110 2.47 2.05 1.19
C GLN A 110 1.90 0.77 0.56
N GLU A 111 2.76 -0.15 0.12
CA GLU A 111 2.38 -1.48 -0.36
C GLU A 111 1.63 -2.26 0.71
N GLU A 112 2.17 -2.31 1.92
CA GLU A 112 1.52 -2.98 3.06
C GLU A 112 0.10 -2.44 3.33
N LYS A 113 -0.10 -1.11 3.24
CA LYS A 113 -1.43 -0.51 3.37
C LYS A 113 -2.38 -0.97 2.27
N VAL A 114 -1.91 -0.98 1.02
CA VAL A 114 -2.73 -1.36 -0.14
C VAL A 114 -3.11 -2.83 -0.05
N ASP A 115 -2.16 -3.70 0.29
CA ASP A 115 -2.38 -5.14 0.40
C ASP A 115 -3.34 -5.47 1.55
N TYR A 116 -3.18 -4.81 2.71
CA TYR A 116 -4.10 -4.96 3.84
C TYR A 116 -5.53 -4.51 3.50
N LEU A 117 -5.68 -3.36 2.85
CA LEU A 117 -6.99 -2.86 2.41
C LEU A 117 -7.62 -3.77 1.35
N GLU A 118 -6.83 -4.31 0.42
CA GLU A 118 -7.30 -5.28 -0.57
C GLU A 118 -7.82 -6.56 0.09
N ALA A 119 -7.10 -7.06 1.10
CA ALA A 119 -7.51 -8.21 1.88
C ALA A 119 -8.83 -7.97 2.61
N ILE A 120 -9.03 -6.78 3.20
CA ILE A 120 -10.30 -6.38 3.83
C ILE A 120 -11.44 -6.38 2.83
N VAL A 121 -11.26 -5.71 1.68
CA VAL A 121 -12.30 -5.60 0.63
C VAL A 121 -12.69 -6.98 0.13
N LYS A 122 -11.71 -7.86 -0.15
CA LYS A 122 -11.98 -9.25 -0.56
C LYS A 122 -12.68 -10.06 0.54
N GLY A 123 -12.25 -9.90 1.79
CA GLY A 123 -12.89 -10.55 2.95
C GLY A 123 -14.37 -10.16 3.09
N LEU A 124 -14.68 -8.88 2.94
CA LEU A 124 -16.06 -8.37 3.00
C LEU A 124 -16.95 -8.97 1.89
N SER A 125 -16.42 -9.19 0.69
CA SER A 125 -17.16 -9.88 -0.39
C SER A 125 -17.56 -11.31 -0.02
N THR A 126 -16.75 -12.00 0.79
CA THR A 126 -17.05 -13.36 1.26
C THR A 126 -17.91 -13.39 2.53
N ARG A 127 -17.95 -12.29 3.30
CA ARG A 127 -18.65 -12.20 4.60
C ARG A 127 -20.15 -12.47 4.49
N GLY A 128 -20.78 -12.13 3.37
CA GLY A 128 -22.21 -12.40 3.15
C GLY A 128 -22.55 -13.90 3.15
N TYR A 129 -21.65 -14.73 2.60
CA TYR A 129 -21.80 -16.18 2.63
C TYR A 129 -21.64 -16.74 4.05
N LEU A 130 -20.69 -16.22 4.83
CA LEU A 130 -20.50 -16.62 6.23
C LEU A 130 -21.73 -16.31 7.09
N ILE A 131 -22.31 -15.12 6.93
CA ILE A 131 -23.54 -14.73 7.65
C ILE A 131 -24.71 -15.62 7.23
N LYS A 132 -24.86 -15.91 5.93
CA LYS A 132 -25.88 -16.84 5.46
C LYS A 132 -25.74 -18.22 6.12
N ASN A 133 -24.53 -18.77 6.15
CA ASN A 133 -24.27 -20.06 6.80
C ASN A 133 -24.61 -20.04 8.28
N ALA A 134 -24.33 -18.95 8.99
CA ALA A 134 -24.69 -18.79 10.40
C ALA A 134 -26.22 -18.75 10.60
N ILE A 135 -26.95 -18.05 9.71
CA ILE A 135 -28.42 -18.03 9.72
C ILE A 135 -28.99 -19.42 9.45
N ASP A 136 -28.46 -20.13 8.44
CA ASP A 136 -28.92 -21.47 8.07
C ASP A 136 -28.65 -22.47 9.21
N TRP A 137 -27.50 -22.38 9.89
CA TRP A 137 -27.20 -23.17 11.08
C TRP A 137 -28.18 -22.90 12.22
N LYS A 138 -28.50 -21.62 12.49
CA LYS A 138 -29.45 -21.23 13.53
C LYS A 138 -30.84 -21.82 13.27
N ARG A 139 -31.33 -21.71 12.02
CA ARG A 139 -32.60 -22.32 11.59
C ARG A 139 -32.63 -23.82 11.83
N PHE A 140 -31.56 -24.51 11.43
CA PHE A 140 -31.42 -25.95 11.63
C PHE A 140 -31.50 -26.33 13.12
N THR A 141 -30.81 -25.60 14.00
CA THR A 141 -30.82 -25.88 15.44
C THR A 141 -32.16 -25.57 16.11
N GLU A 142 -32.93 -24.64 15.56
CA GLU A 142 -34.27 -24.27 16.06
C GLU A 142 -35.37 -25.23 15.55
N GLY A 143 -35.03 -26.17 14.66
CA GLY A 143 -35.97 -27.17 14.13
C GLY A 143 -36.88 -26.64 13.01
N HIS A 144 -36.45 -25.58 12.32
CA HIS A 144 -37.11 -25.00 11.15
C HIS A 144 -36.40 -25.35 9.84
#